data_AF-A0A4U7FCU3-F1
#
_entry.id   AF-A0A4U7FCU3-F1
#
_cell.length_a   1.000
_cell.length_b   1.000
_cell.length_c   1.000
_cell.angle_alpha   90.00
_cell.angle_beta   90.00
_cell.angle_gamma   90.00
#
_symmetry.space_group_name_H-M   'P 1'
#
loop_
_entity.id
_entity.type
_entity.pdbx_description
1 polymer ?
#
loop_
_entity_poly.entity_id
_entity_poly.type
_entity_poly.pdbx_seq_one_letter_code
_entity_poly.pdbx_strand_id
1 'polypeptide(L)' 'MSSDPGIDVGRLGRTLVLIGFVTTVFMLLIANRLSGDTFRIGAVAIGTVALITAITGFLIAAGSAVEGH' A
#
# COMPACT_ATOMS: atom_id res chain seq x y z
N MET A 1 14.29 -20.87 -19.07
CA MET A 1 13.37 -20.11 -18.19
C MET A 1 13.03 -18.85 -18.95
N SER A 2 11.77 -18.64 -19.31
CA SER A 2 11.36 -17.46 -20.07
C SER A 2 11.36 -16.26 -19.13
N SER A 3 12.38 -15.42 -19.25
CA SER A 3 12.44 -14.12 -18.58
C SER A 3 11.63 -13.13 -19.42
N ASP A 4 10.31 -13.23 -19.33
CA ASP A 4 9.45 -12.19 -19.89
C ASP A 4 9.68 -10.90 -19.10
N PRO A 5 9.98 -9.75 -19.74
CA PRO A 5 10.06 -8.45 -19.09
C PRO A 5 8.63 -7.97 -18.77
N GLY A 6 7.95 -8.71 -17.92
CA GLY A 6 6.63 -8.38 -17.40
C GLY A 6 6.78 -7.69 -16.05
N ILE A 7 5.84 -6.77 -15.77
CA ILE A 7 5.70 -6.18 -14.44
C ILE A 7 5.76 -7.29 -13.36
N ASP A 8 6.57 -7.12 -12.31
CA ASP A 8 6.67 -8.09 -11.22
C ASP A 8 5.41 -8.01 -10.34
N VAL A 9 4.30 -8.54 -10.88
CA VAL A 9 2.97 -8.57 -10.25
C VAL A 9 3.04 -9.27 -8.90
N GLY A 10 3.91 -10.29 -8.76
CA GLY A 10 4.09 -11.02 -7.51
C GLY A 10 4.63 -10.12 -6.39
N ARG A 11 5.67 -9.34 -6.68
CA ARG A 11 6.25 -8.37 -5.74
C ARG A 11 5.29 -7.22 -5.43
N LEU A 12 4.61 -6.67 -6.44
CA LEU A 12 3.58 -5.65 -6.27
C LEU A 12 2.46 -6.16 -5.35
N GLY A 13 1.89 -7.32 -5.67
CA GLY A 13 0.81 -7.93 -4.90
C GLY A 13 1.19 -8.14 -3.45
N ARG A 14 2.39 -8.68 -3.17
CA ARG A 14 2.89 -8.82 -1.79
C ARG A 14 2.97 -7.48 -1.06
N THR A 15 3.44 -6.44 -1.75
CA THR A 15 3.55 -5.09 -1.18
C THR A 15 2.17 -4.52 -0.84
N LEU A 16 1.21 -4.63 -1.75
CA LEU A 16 -0.17 -4.17 -1.53
C LEU A 16 -0.85 -4.92 -0.38
N VAL A 17 -0.62 -6.23 -0.27
CA VAL A 17 -1.14 -7.05 0.85
C VAL A 17 -0.57 -6.55 2.18
N LEU A 18 0.75 -6.30 2.26
CA LEU A 18 1.37 -5.79 3.47
C LEU A 18 0.85 -4.40 3.84
N ILE A 19 0.70 -3.50 2.86
CA ILE A 19 0.12 -2.16 3.07
C ILE A 19 -1.30 -2.29 3.60
N GLY A 20 -2.15 -3.09 2.96
CA GLY A 20 -3.53 -3.33 3.39
C GLY A 20 -3.59 -3.88 4.80
N PHE A 21 -2.81 -4.92 5.11
CA PHE A 21 -2.75 -5.52 6.43
C PHE A 21 -2.36 -4.51 7.52
N VAL A 22 -1.27 -3.77 7.32
CA VAL A 22 -0.81 -2.74 8.28
C VAL A 22 -1.87 -1.66 8.45
N THR A 23 -2.48 -1.19 7.35
CA THR A 23 -3.55 -0.19 7.37
C THR A 23 -4.74 -0.66 8.20
N THR A 24 -5.17 -1.92 8.03
CA THR A 24 -6.26 -2.51 8.82
C THR A 24 -5.90 -2.62 10.30
N VAL A 25 -4.68 -3.04 10.64
CA VAL A 25 -4.22 -3.11 12.03
C VAL A 25 -4.25 -1.73 12.69
N PHE A 26 -3.76 -0.70 12.00
CA PHE A 26 -3.80 0.67 12.51
C PHE A 26 -5.24 1.19 12.66
N MET A 27 -6.12 0.92 11.69
CA MET A 27 -7.54 1.25 11.78
C MET A 27 -8.21 0.60 12.99
N LEU A 28 -7.96 -0.68 13.22
CA LEU A 28 -8.50 -1.41 14.37
C LEU A 28 -7.98 -0.81 15.69
N LEU A 29 -6.70 -0.45 15.73
CA LEU A 29 -6.08 0.12 16.91
C LEU A 29 -6.67 1.51 17.24
N ILE A 30 -6.86 2.37 16.23
CA ILE A 30 -7.47 3.69 16.46
C ILE A 30 -8.96 3.58 16.77
N ALA A 31 -9.68 2.61 16.22
CA ALA A 31 -11.09 2.37 16.54
C ALA A 31 -11.28 2.03 18.04
N ASN A 32 -10.30 1.35 18.64
CA ASN A 32 -10.33 0.99 20.06
C ASN A 32 -9.72 2.04 21.00
N ARG A 33 -9.00 3.03 20.47
CA ARG A 33 -8.22 4.00 21.27
C ARG A 33 -8.73 5.43 21.15
N LEU A 34 -9.36 5.79 20.04
CA LEU A 34 -9.81 7.13 19.73
C LEU A 34 -11.32 7.16 19.56
N SER A 35 -11.92 8.31 19.84
CA SER A 35 -13.36 8.56 19.69
C SER A 35 -13.60 9.89 18.98
N GLY A 36 -14.76 10.03 18.35
CA GLY A 36 -15.21 11.29 17.74
C GLY A 36 -14.29 11.80 16.63
N ASP A 37 -13.98 13.10 16.66
CA ASP A 37 -13.20 13.76 15.61
C ASP A 37 -11.76 13.23 15.51
N THR A 38 -11.14 12.85 16.62
CA THR A 38 -9.76 12.32 16.61
C THR A 38 -9.69 11.00 15.84
N PHE A 39 -10.72 10.15 15.92
CA PHE A 39 -10.82 8.94 15.11
C PHE A 39 -10.88 9.26 13.61
N ARG A 40 -11.71 10.24 13.21
CA ARG A 40 -11.82 10.64 11.79
C ARG A 40 -10.51 11.19 11.25
N ILE A 41 -9.84 12.05 12.02
CA ILE A 41 -8.55 12.61 11.63
C ILE A 41 -7.49 11.50 11.50
N GLY A 42 -7.42 10.61 12.48
CA GLY A 42 -6.50 9.46 12.45
C GLY A 42 -6.77 8.54 11.26
N ALA A 43 -8.05 8.25 10.98
CA ALA A 43 -8.47 7.43 9.87
C ALA A 43 -8.03 8.00 8.51
N VAL A 44 -8.24 9.30 8.30
CA VAL A 44 -7.80 9.99 7.08
C VAL A 44 -6.28 9.96 6.96
N ALA A 45 -5.55 10.29 8.04
CA ALA A 45 -4.09 10.30 8.03
C ALA A 45 -3.50 8.92 7.68
N ILE A 46 -3.99 7.85 8.30
CA ILE A 46 -3.57 6.48 8.02
C ILE A 46 -3.88 6.11 6.56
N GLY A 47 -5.09 6.43 6.09
CA GLY A 47 -5.50 6.15 4.71
C GLY A 47 -4.65 6.88 3.68
N THR A 48 -4.28 8.14 3.93
CA THR A 48 -3.40 8.91 3.04
C THR A 48 -2.00 8.31 2.96
N VAL A 49 -1.41 7.92 4.09
CA VAL A 49 -0.09 7.26 4.12
C VAL A 49 -0.13 5.94 3.35
N ALA A 50 -1.16 5.13 3.57
CA ALA A 50 -1.37 3.88 2.85
C ALA A 50 -1.47 4.09 1.34
N LEU A 51 -2.23 5.10 0.91
CA LEU A 51 -2.41 5.45 -0.49
C LEU A 51 -1.08 5.88 -1.14
N ILE A 52 -0.34 6.80 -0.51
CA ILE A 52 0.96 7.27 -1.02
C ILE A 52 1.93 6.10 -1.17
N THR A 53 1.94 5.20 -0.18
CA THR A 53 2.81 4.01 -0.20
C THR A 53 2.42 3.07 -1.33
N ALA A 54 1.11 2.84 -1.54
CA ALA A 54 0.61 2.00 -2.63
C ALA A 54 0.94 2.57 -4.02
N ILE A 55 0.77 3.89 -4.20
CA ILE A 55 1.15 4.59 -5.44
C ILE A 55 2.65 4.45 -5.68
N THR A 56 3.47 4.69 -4.66
CA THR A 56 4.93 4.58 -4.78
C THR A 56 5.35 3.16 -5.17
N GLY A 57 4.79 2.13 -4.53
CA GLY A 57 5.04 0.73 -4.87
C GLY A 57 4.60 0.38 -6.30
N PHE A 58 3.45 0.91 -6.73
CA PHE A 58 2.96 0.76 -8.10
C PHE A 58 3.89 1.40 -9.13
N LEU A 59 4.33 2.63 -8.89
CA LEU A 59 5.25 3.33 -9.78
C LEU A 59 6.59 2.61 -9.90
N ILE A 60 7.12 2.06 -8.80
CA ILE A 60 8.35 1.24 -8.83
C ILE A 60 8.15 -0.02 -9.69
N ALA A 61 7.03 -0.72 -9.52
CA ALA A 61 6.74 -1.91 -10.33
C ALA A 61 6.56 -1.57 -11.81
N ALA A 62 5.79 -0.52 -12.13
CA ALA A 62 5.55 -0.07 -13.49
C ALA A 62 6.83 0.42 -14.18
N GLY A 63 7.68 1.20 -13.49
CA GLY A 63 8.97 1.64 -14.01
C GLY A 63 9.90 0.46 -14.34
N SER A 64 9.95 -0.55 -13.46
CA SER A 64 10.75 -1.76 -13.73
C SER A 64 10.26 -2.59 -14.92
N ALA A 65 8.99 -2.44 -15.33
CA ALA A 65 8.47 -3.08 -16.53
C ALA A 65 8.88 -2.33 -17.82
N VAL A 66 8.97 -1.00 -17.75
CA VAL A 66 9.39 -0.17 -18.90
C VAL A 66 10.88 -0.36 -19.20
N GLU A 67 11.72 -0.48 -18.18
CA GLU A 67 13.17 -0.66 -18.32
C GLU A 67 13.58 -2.08 -18.75
N GLY A 68 12.63 -3.01 -18.77
CA GLY A 68 12.80 -4.38 -19.30
C GLY A 68 12.55 -4.51 -20.81
N HIS A 69 12.10 -3.46 -21.49
CA HIS A 69 11.94 -3.36 -22.94
C HIS A 69 13.10 -2.58 -23.58
#